data_AF-A0A9D8FSM2-F1
#
_entry.id   AF-A0A9D8FSM2-F1
#
_cell.length_a   1.000
_cell.length_b   1.000
_cell.length_c   1.000
_cell.angle_alpha   90.00
_cell.angle_beta   90.00
_cell.angle_gamma   90.00
#
_symmetry.space_group_name_H-M   'P 1'
#
loop_
_entity.id
_entity.type
_entity.pdbx_description
1 polymer ?
#
loop_
_entity_poly.entity_id
_entity_poly.type
_entity_poly.pdbx_seq_one_letter_code
_entity_poly.pdbx_strand_id
1 'polypeptide(L)'
;MKIKTKSLFLITLFIFPIYGSAKNYKGAEYRTIESLLYGRFEVRYKASLGSGHTSTFFTYNDIDPLDQWNEIDIEIINRYPNDIQFNTITPKQGNNHESHQILNFNPALDFHTYTIEWTPDYVAWFVDSVEVYRQTGEPISTLIRPQKIMMNIWNPAWENWVGPWYDQALPKFAYYDHVSYASFAPDSGNIGTDNNFKLEWFDDFGSWDQSRWQKATHTFPGNNCDFIPENVVFQDGKMILCLTDPANIGYVDEVAPKVLCARASNEKVTVQLSELVDESTAEDVSNYTIPGFSVNSASMLENTAAVVLSVSGLDLSKSCNLITSGLIDLSPNQNRLTGQVIKINMPQPLSFPVKINVGGDAVQGFLPDQDWNEEVEYGVQDGHT
;
A
#
# COMPACT_ATOMS: atom_id res chain seq x y z
N MET A 1 45.85 -6.65 60.41
CA MET A 1 44.65 -7.15 59.70
C MET A 1 43.82 -5.93 59.29
N LYS A 2 43.95 -5.45 58.05
CA LYS A 2 43.24 -4.25 57.54
C LYS A 2 41.98 -4.70 56.81
N ILE A 3 40.81 -4.38 57.35
CA ILE A 3 39.51 -4.64 56.73
C ILE A 3 39.28 -3.56 55.67
N LYS A 4 39.22 -3.96 54.39
CA LYS A 4 38.76 -3.09 53.29
C LYS A 4 37.24 -3.14 53.24
N THR A 5 36.57 -2.07 53.62
CA THR A 5 35.16 -1.84 53.29
C THR A 5 35.05 -1.49 51.82
N LYS A 6 34.38 -2.35 51.03
CA LYS A 6 33.96 -2.03 49.66
C LYS A 6 32.69 -1.19 49.75
N SER A 7 32.75 0.09 49.36
CA SER A 7 31.56 0.89 49.09
C SER A 7 30.87 0.35 47.84
N LEU A 8 29.66 -0.16 48.01
CA LEU A 8 28.77 -0.56 46.92
C LEU A 8 28.08 0.71 46.41
N PHE A 9 28.50 1.21 45.24
CA PHE A 9 27.75 2.25 44.53
C PHE A 9 26.54 1.58 43.88
N LEU A 10 25.35 1.81 44.45
CA LEU A 10 24.09 1.45 43.84
C LEU A 10 23.80 2.50 42.74
N ILE A 11 24.09 2.17 41.49
CA ILE A 11 23.64 2.98 40.34
C ILE A 11 22.17 2.66 40.14
N THR A 12 21.29 3.51 40.66
CA THR A 12 19.87 3.47 40.36
C THR A 12 19.69 3.94 38.92
N LEU A 13 19.59 2.98 37.99
CA LEU A 13 19.25 3.26 36.61
C LEU A 13 17.79 3.72 36.58
N PHE A 14 17.57 5.03 36.48
CA PHE A 14 16.24 5.55 36.14
C PHE A 14 15.97 5.17 34.69
N ILE A 15 15.28 4.05 34.49
CA ILE A 15 14.61 3.74 33.24
C ILE A 15 13.48 4.75 33.13
N PHE A 16 13.70 5.83 32.38
CA PHE A 16 12.60 6.62 31.86
C PHE A 16 11.90 5.74 30.82
N PRO A 17 10.64 5.32 31.02
CA PRO A 17 9.86 4.79 29.91
C PRO A 17 9.84 5.88 28.84
N ILE A 18 10.43 5.59 27.68
CA ILE A 18 10.15 6.34 26.47
C ILE A 18 8.68 6.03 26.17
N TYR A 19 7.79 6.92 26.59
CA TYR A 19 6.41 6.89 26.15
C TYR A 19 6.44 7.23 24.66
N GLY A 20 6.60 6.21 23.81
CA GLY A 20 6.17 6.34 22.42
C GLY A 20 4.69 6.68 22.46
N SER A 21 4.32 7.86 21.98
CA SER A 21 2.92 8.19 21.81
C SER A 21 2.33 7.16 20.86
N ALA A 22 1.25 6.50 21.27
CA ALA A 22 0.51 5.62 20.38
C ALA A 22 0.17 6.39 19.10
N LYS A 23 0.40 5.78 17.95
CA LYS A 23 0.12 6.38 16.65
C LYS A 23 -1.38 6.41 16.39
N ASN A 24 -1.81 7.36 15.57
CA ASN A 24 -3.22 7.60 15.28
C ASN A 24 -3.85 6.53 14.39
N TYR A 25 -3.04 5.69 13.75
CA TYR A 25 -3.51 4.59 12.91
C TYR A 25 -3.04 3.26 13.47
N LYS A 26 -3.81 2.22 13.20
CA LYS A 26 -3.52 0.85 13.60
C LYS A 26 -3.42 -0.01 12.35
N GLY A 27 -2.24 -0.55 12.06
CA GLY A 27 -2.01 -1.45 10.94
C GLY A 27 -1.88 -2.89 11.42
N ALA A 28 -1.43 -3.75 10.52
CA ALA A 28 -1.17 -5.15 10.82
C ALA A 28 0.10 -5.65 10.14
N GLU A 29 0.83 -6.51 10.85
CA GLU A 29 1.87 -7.35 10.27
C GLU A 29 1.75 -8.77 10.81
N TYR A 30 1.85 -9.74 9.90
CA TYR A 30 1.86 -11.16 10.19
C TYR A 30 3.12 -11.77 9.61
N ARG A 31 3.86 -12.54 10.44
CA ARG A 31 5.21 -12.99 10.10
C ARG A 31 5.56 -14.34 10.67
N THR A 32 6.42 -15.07 9.98
CA THR A 32 6.87 -16.38 10.47
C THR A 32 7.68 -16.25 11.75
N ILE A 33 7.62 -17.29 12.59
CA ILE A 33 8.48 -17.44 13.77
C ILE A 33 9.87 -17.87 13.32
N GLU A 34 9.96 -18.80 12.38
CA GLU A 34 11.22 -19.26 11.80
C GLU A 34 11.68 -18.37 10.64
N SER A 35 13.00 -18.26 10.48
CA SER A 35 13.65 -17.64 9.34
C SER A 35 14.13 -18.71 8.36
N LEU A 36 13.95 -18.47 7.07
CA LEU A 36 14.19 -19.41 5.98
C LEU A 36 15.29 -18.86 5.08
N LEU A 37 16.21 -19.72 4.64
CA LEU A 37 17.30 -19.33 3.75
C LEU A 37 17.05 -19.89 2.36
N TYR A 38 16.96 -19.01 1.36
CA TYR A 38 16.60 -19.33 -0.02
C TYR A 38 15.22 -20.02 -0.14
N GLY A 39 14.70 -20.06 -1.35
CA GLY A 39 13.49 -20.82 -1.66
C GLY A 39 12.54 -20.11 -2.61
N ARG A 40 11.39 -20.74 -2.80
CA ARG A 40 10.26 -20.20 -3.53
C ARG A 40 9.16 -19.86 -2.52
N PHE A 41 8.78 -18.59 -2.49
CA PHE A 41 7.79 -18.03 -1.57
C PHE A 41 6.62 -17.55 -2.41
N GLU A 42 5.47 -18.22 -2.32
CA GLU A 42 4.31 -17.94 -3.15
C GLU A 42 3.14 -17.55 -2.27
N VAL A 43 2.51 -16.41 -2.58
CA VAL A 43 1.35 -15.90 -1.88
C VAL A 43 0.23 -15.62 -2.87
N ARG A 44 -1.00 -15.93 -2.49
CA ARG A 44 -2.18 -15.48 -3.23
C ARG A 44 -2.88 -14.41 -2.41
N TYR A 45 -2.89 -13.17 -2.89
CA TYR A 45 -3.52 -12.07 -2.17
C TYR A 45 -4.15 -11.03 -3.09
N LYS A 46 -5.10 -10.29 -2.51
CA LYS A 46 -5.77 -9.13 -3.10
C LYS A 46 -5.44 -7.92 -2.25
N ALA A 47 -4.85 -6.90 -2.86
CA ALA A 47 -4.40 -5.70 -2.18
C ALA A 47 -5.57 -4.82 -1.72
N SER A 48 -5.27 -3.83 -0.88
CA SER A 48 -6.23 -2.78 -0.53
C SER A 48 -6.36 -1.73 -1.65
N LEU A 49 -7.48 -1.03 -1.75
CA LEU A 49 -7.68 0.02 -2.76
C LEU A 49 -7.43 1.41 -2.18
N GLY A 50 -6.69 2.24 -2.92
CA GLY A 50 -6.61 3.70 -2.71
C GLY A 50 -5.24 4.20 -2.27
N SER A 51 -5.10 5.53 -2.21
CA SER A 51 -3.83 6.21 -1.95
C SER A 51 -3.37 6.15 -0.48
N GLY A 52 -2.07 6.40 -0.26
CA GLY A 52 -1.45 6.68 1.04
C GLY A 52 -1.10 5.47 1.90
N HIS A 53 -1.19 4.25 1.35
CA HIS A 53 -0.84 3.02 2.04
C HIS A 53 -0.28 1.97 1.07
N THR A 54 0.27 0.90 1.63
CA THR A 54 0.81 -0.24 0.88
C THR A 54 0.32 -1.57 1.48
N SER A 55 0.18 -2.58 0.62
CA SER A 55 -0.11 -3.97 0.97
C SER A 55 1.01 -4.87 0.45
N THR A 56 1.69 -5.61 1.32
CA THR A 56 3.00 -6.20 1.00
C THR A 56 3.08 -7.70 1.22
N PHE A 57 4.02 -8.33 0.51
CA PHE A 57 4.54 -9.65 0.81
C PHE A 57 6.06 -9.61 0.62
N PHE A 58 6.80 -9.93 1.67
CA PHE A 58 8.25 -9.76 1.65
C PHE A 58 8.94 -10.80 2.52
N THR A 59 10.25 -10.94 2.31
CA THR A 59 11.12 -11.67 3.24
C THR A 59 12.08 -10.69 3.89
N TYR A 60 12.32 -10.78 5.20
CA TYR A 60 13.24 -9.89 5.91
C TYR A 60 14.08 -10.61 6.97
N ASN A 61 15.37 -10.29 7.05
CA ASN A 61 16.24 -10.68 8.16
C ASN A 61 16.12 -9.69 9.33
N ASP A 62 15.46 -10.11 10.40
CA ASP A 62 15.14 -9.27 11.56
C ASP A 62 16.10 -9.43 12.75
N ILE A 63 17.22 -10.13 12.56
CA ILE A 63 18.14 -10.52 13.64
C ILE A 63 19.47 -9.76 13.53
N ASP A 64 19.99 -9.60 12.31
CA ASP A 64 21.30 -9.01 12.10
C ASP A 64 21.23 -7.46 12.08
N PRO A 65 22.38 -6.77 12.25
CA PRO A 65 22.40 -5.30 12.23
C PRO A 65 22.04 -4.73 10.86
N LEU A 66 21.60 -3.46 10.83
CA LEU A 66 21.11 -2.78 9.62
C LEU A 66 22.18 -2.65 8.50
N ASP A 67 23.47 -2.70 8.83
CA ASP A 67 24.55 -2.71 7.83
C ASP A 67 24.70 -4.05 7.09
N GLN A 68 23.95 -5.05 7.51
CA GLN A 68 23.89 -6.41 6.96
C GLN A 68 22.49 -6.74 6.43
N TRP A 69 21.69 -5.72 6.09
CA TRP A 69 20.30 -5.81 5.65
C TRP A 69 20.12 -6.85 4.55
N ASN A 70 19.13 -7.73 4.70
CA ASN A 70 18.72 -8.73 3.71
C ASN A 70 17.18 -8.70 3.66
N GLU A 71 16.63 -8.19 2.57
CA GLU A 71 15.19 -8.08 2.35
C GLU A 71 14.85 -8.27 0.86
N ILE A 72 13.69 -8.85 0.59
CA ILE A 72 13.15 -9.04 -0.75
C ILE A 72 11.66 -8.73 -0.72
N ASP A 73 11.24 -7.78 -1.55
CA ASP A 73 9.92 -7.16 -1.44
C ASP A 73 9.04 -7.41 -2.66
N ILE A 74 7.75 -7.57 -2.38
CA ILE A 74 6.64 -7.29 -3.28
C ILE A 74 5.75 -6.26 -2.59
N GLU A 75 5.67 -5.07 -3.15
CA GLU A 75 4.92 -3.95 -2.59
C GLU A 75 3.93 -3.43 -3.63
N ILE A 76 2.65 -3.51 -3.30
CA ILE A 76 1.62 -2.88 -4.13
C ILE A 76 1.40 -1.48 -3.60
N ILE A 77 1.86 -0.50 -4.36
CA ILE A 77 1.69 0.92 -4.05
C ILE A 77 0.28 1.33 -4.45
N ASN A 78 -0.64 1.30 -3.49
CA ASN A 78 -2.09 1.30 -3.74
C ASN A 78 -2.63 2.61 -4.37
N ARG A 79 -1.81 3.66 -4.50
CA ARG A 79 -2.13 4.88 -5.28
C ARG A 79 -2.29 4.61 -6.77
N TYR A 80 -1.61 3.59 -7.29
CA TYR A 80 -1.64 3.25 -8.70
C TYR A 80 -2.65 2.13 -8.95
N PRO A 81 -3.44 2.23 -10.04
CA PRO A 81 -4.45 1.23 -10.32
C PRO A 81 -3.85 -0.09 -10.81
N ASN A 82 -2.60 -0.13 -11.26
CA ASN A 82 -2.04 -1.31 -11.93
C ASN A 82 -0.50 -1.37 -11.86
N ASP A 83 0.09 -0.93 -10.75
CA ASP A 83 1.54 -0.97 -10.54
C ASP A 83 1.91 -1.92 -9.40
N ILE A 84 3.07 -2.55 -9.53
CA ILE A 84 3.70 -3.32 -8.47
C ILE A 84 5.19 -2.99 -8.39
N GLN A 85 5.68 -2.76 -7.19
CA GLN A 85 7.08 -2.50 -6.90
C GLN A 85 7.75 -3.77 -6.40
N PHE A 86 8.88 -4.11 -7.01
CA PHE A 86 9.79 -5.16 -6.54
C PHE A 86 11.08 -4.52 -6.05
N ASN A 87 11.61 -5.08 -4.97
CA ASN A 87 12.83 -4.55 -4.40
C ASN A 87 13.68 -5.64 -3.76
N THR A 88 15.00 -5.42 -3.74
CA THR A 88 15.90 -6.08 -2.81
C THR A 88 16.60 -5.01 -2.01
N ILE A 89 16.81 -5.26 -0.73
CA ILE A 89 17.65 -4.40 0.12
C ILE A 89 18.77 -5.26 0.68
N THR A 90 19.98 -4.88 0.31
CA THR A 90 21.21 -5.66 0.52
C THR A 90 22.33 -4.78 1.05
N PRO A 91 23.38 -5.33 1.68
CA PRO A 91 24.48 -4.54 2.23
C PRO A 91 25.28 -3.77 1.15
N LYS A 92 25.14 -4.15 -0.11
CA LYS A 92 25.85 -3.57 -1.25
C LYS A 92 24.90 -3.06 -2.34
N GLN A 93 23.70 -2.67 -1.94
CA GLN A 93 22.73 -2.07 -2.86
C GLN A 93 23.32 -0.82 -3.51
N GLY A 94 23.22 -0.72 -4.84
CA GLY A 94 23.41 0.55 -5.54
C GLY A 94 22.15 1.42 -5.49
N ASN A 95 22.21 2.63 -6.03
CA ASN A 95 21.02 3.47 -6.21
C ASN A 95 20.05 2.83 -7.23
N ASN A 96 18.76 3.19 -7.15
CA ASN A 96 17.69 2.75 -8.07
C ASN A 96 17.50 1.22 -8.10
N HIS A 97 17.36 0.63 -6.92
CA HIS A 97 17.18 -0.82 -6.76
C HIS A 97 15.72 -1.29 -6.85
N GLU A 98 14.78 -0.36 -6.72
CA GLU A 98 13.36 -0.58 -6.91
C GLU A 98 13.04 -0.76 -8.39
N SER A 99 12.11 -1.67 -8.69
CA SER A 99 11.60 -1.87 -10.04
C SER A 99 10.07 -1.89 -10.04
N HIS A 100 9.49 -0.96 -10.78
CA HIS A 100 8.06 -0.90 -11.03
C HIS A 100 7.69 -1.72 -12.26
N GLN A 101 6.65 -2.54 -12.14
CA GLN A 101 6.07 -3.31 -13.25
C GLN A 101 4.60 -2.95 -13.40
N ILE A 102 4.20 -2.64 -14.64
CA ILE A 102 2.82 -2.34 -14.97
C ILE A 102 2.06 -3.64 -15.22
N LEU A 103 1.02 -3.85 -14.42
CA LEU A 103 0.09 -4.96 -14.53
C LEU A 103 -1.01 -4.63 -15.56
N ASN A 104 -1.57 -5.67 -16.18
CA ASN A 104 -2.74 -5.56 -17.05
C ASN A 104 -4.08 -5.67 -16.28
N PHE A 105 -4.02 -5.65 -14.95
CA PHE A 105 -5.16 -5.71 -14.04
C PHE A 105 -4.92 -4.78 -12.84
N ASN A 106 -5.98 -4.53 -12.07
CA ASN A 106 -5.87 -3.82 -10.79
C ASN A 106 -5.77 -4.83 -9.62
N PRO A 107 -4.64 -4.86 -8.89
CA PRO A 107 -4.39 -5.89 -7.89
C PRO A 107 -5.25 -5.75 -6.62
N ALA A 108 -6.02 -4.66 -6.50
CA ALA A 108 -6.99 -4.47 -5.43
C ALA A 108 -8.39 -5.05 -5.75
N LEU A 109 -8.64 -5.49 -6.98
CA LEU A 109 -9.98 -5.94 -7.41
C LEU A 109 -10.15 -7.45 -7.35
N ASP A 110 -9.10 -8.20 -7.65
CA ASP A 110 -9.11 -9.66 -7.60
C ASP A 110 -7.84 -10.20 -6.94
N PHE A 111 -7.89 -11.46 -6.54
CA PHE A 111 -6.75 -12.18 -6.00
C PHE A 111 -5.84 -12.66 -7.13
N HIS A 112 -4.55 -12.38 -6.98
CA HIS A 112 -3.51 -12.84 -7.87
C HIS A 112 -2.45 -13.60 -7.07
N THR A 113 -1.69 -14.45 -7.78
CA THR A 113 -0.57 -15.17 -7.18
C THR A 113 0.72 -14.42 -7.47
N TYR A 114 1.44 -14.07 -6.41
CA TYR A 114 2.75 -13.43 -6.50
C TYR A 114 3.79 -14.37 -5.92
N THR A 115 4.96 -14.44 -6.56
CA THR A 115 6.01 -15.35 -6.12
C THR A 115 7.37 -14.67 -6.12
N ILE A 116 8.16 -14.98 -5.10
CA ILE A 116 9.61 -14.74 -5.05
C ILE A 116 10.31 -16.09 -5.20
N GLU A 117 11.19 -16.23 -6.18
CA GLU A 117 12.22 -17.26 -6.19
C GLU A 117 13.57 -16.65 -5.83
N TRP A 118 14.14 -17.08 -4.71
CA TRP A 118 15.42 -16.61 -4.21
C TRP A 118 16.41 -17.77 -4.14
N THR A 119 17.51 -17.62 -4.86
CA THR A 119 18.64 -18.55 -4.91
C THR A 119 19.94 -17.79 -4.63
N PRO A 120 21.08 -18.49 -4.47
CA PRO A 120 22.38 -17.80 -4.37
C PRO A 120 22.74 -16.93 -5.59
N ASP A 121 22.17 -17.24 -6.77
CA ASP A 121 22.56 -16.61 -8.04
C ASP A 121 21.57 -15.54 -8.53
N TYR A 122 20.30 -15.66 -8.13
CA TYR A 122 19.23 -14.77 -8.59
C TYR A 122 18.09 -14.60 -7.58
N VAL A 123 17.40 -13.47 -7.71
CA VAL A 123 16.03 -13.29 -7.21
C VAL A 123 15.13 -13.02 -8.41
N ALA A 124 14.02 -13.75 -8.53
CA ALA A 124 13.05 -13.59 -9.60
C ALA A 124 11.64 -13.47 -9.03
N TRP A 125 10.84 -12.58 -9.63
CA TRP A 125 9.47 -12.32 -9.25
C TRP A 125 8.53 -12.80 -10.33
N PHE A 126 7.43 -13.42 -9.90
CA PHE A 126 6.38 -13.93 -10.76
C PHE A 126 5.04 -13.34 -10.38
N VAL A 127 4.22 -13.08 -11.39
CA VAL A 127 2.81 -12.72 -11.24
C VAL A 127 2.01 -13.72 -12.06
N ASP A 128 1.07 -14.42 -11.42
CA ASP A 128 0.27 -15.49 -12.01
C ASP A 128 1.10 -16.52 -12.79
N SER A 129 2.20 -16.97 -12.16
CA SER A 129 3.18 -17.92 -12.70
C SER A 129 4.04 -17.41 -13.88
N VAL A 130 3.90 -16.15 -14.28
CA VAL A 130 4.75 -15.53 -15.31
C VAL A 130 5.88 -14.76 -14.64
N GLU A 131 7.12 -15.05 -15.00
CA GLU A 131 8.27 -14.25 -14.56
C GLU A 131 8.14 -12.84 -15.14
N VAL A 132 8.10 -11.84 -14.26
CA VAL A 132 7.97 -10.42 -14.65
C VAL A 132 9.25 -9.63 -14.43
N TYR A 133 10.09 -10.07 -13.48
CA TYR A 133 11.33 -9.38 -13.16
C TYR A 133 12.36 -10.33 -12.55
N ARG A 134 13.65 -10.06 -12.78
CA ARG A 134 14.76 -10.84 -12.24
C ARG A 134 15.97 -9.95 -11.98
N GLN A 135 16.57 -10.15 -10.82
CA GLN A 135 17.85 -9.57 -10.43
C GLN A 135 18.91 -10.67 -10.27
N THR A 136 20.15 -10.34 -10.63
CA THR A 136 21.32 -11.22 -10.54
C THR A 136 22.54 -10.41 -10.12
N GLY A 137 23.67 -11.10 -9.86
CA GLY A 137 24.96 -10.45 -9.65
C GLY A 137 25.23 -10.08 -8.18
N GLU A 138 26.02 -9.04 -7.99
CA GLU A 138 26.68 -8.78 -6.70
C GLU A 138 25.71 -8.48 -5.54
N PRO A 139 24.64 -7.67 -5.72
CA PRO A 139 23.64 -7.48 -4.66
C PRO A 139 23.03 -8.81 -4.20
N ILE A 140 22.64 -9.67 -5.14
CA ILE A 140 22.02 -10.97 -4.83
C ILE A 140 23.01 -11.91 -4.12
N SER A 141 24.29 -11.88 -4.49
CA SER A 141 25.33 -12.68 -3.82
C SER A 141 25.52 -12.32 -2.33
N THR A 142 24.93 -11.21 -1.87
CA THR A 142 24.94 -10.79 -0.47
C THR A 142 23.63 -11.04 0.28
N LEU A 143 22.58 -11.52 -0.42
CA LEU A 143 21.36 -12.06 0.19
C LEU A 143 21.62 -13.50 0.65
N ILE A 144 22.32 -13.64 1.78
CA ILE A 144 22.82 -14.92 2.30
C ILE A 144 22.32 -15.26 3.71
N ARG A 145 21.44 -14.43 4.28
CA ARG A 145 20.96 -14.57 5.65
C ARG A 145 19.56 -15.15 5.66
N PRO A 146 19.21 -16.05 6.60
CA PRO A 146 17.84 -16.50 6.76
C PRO A 146 16.88 -15.32 6.98
N GLN A 147 15.73 -15.33 6.30
CA GLN A 147 14.73 -14.26 6.33
C GLN A 147 13.37 -14.82 6.74
N LYS A 148 12.59 -14.08 7.53
CA LYS A 148 11.18 -14.43 7.83
C LYS A 148 10.32 -14.05 6.65
N ILE A 149 9.24 -14.80 6.41
CA ILE A 149 8.17 -14.34 5.52
C ILE A 149 7.30 -13.37 6.31
N MET A 150 7.00 -12.22 5.73
CA MET A 150 6.20 -11.16 6.35
C MET A 150 5.16 -10.62 5.37
N MET A 151 4.01 -10.22 5.90
CA MET A 151 2.95 -9.52 5.20
C MET A 151 2.47 -8.38 6.07
N ASN A 152 2.30 -7.19 5.51
CA ASN A 152 1.76 -6.06 6.25
C ASN A 152 0.84 -5.16 5.42
N ILE A 153 0.06 -4.36 6.15
CA ILE A 153 -0.65 -3.20 5.63
C ILE A 153 -0.36 -2.00 6.54
N TRP A 154 0.11 -0.91 5.96
CA TRP A 154 0.50 0.29 6.69
C TRP A 154 0.46 1.52 5.80
N ASN A 155 0.45 2.70 6.42
CA ASN A 155 0.55 4.00 5.76
C ASN A 155 1.93 4.61 5.99
N PRO A 156 2.86 4.52 5.02
CA PRO A 156 4.15 5.18 5.11
C PRO A 156 4.05 6.72 5.19
N ALA A 157 5.07 7.37 5.74
CA ALA A 157 5.14 8.82 5.87
C ALA A 157 5.56 9.56 4.58
N TRP A 158 5.94 8.81 3.55
CA TRP A 158 6.46 9.34 2.29
C TRP A 158 5.35 9.47 1.24
N GLU A 159 4.66 10.61 1.25
CA GLU A 159 3.58 10.92 0.31
C GLU A 159 4.02 10.87 -1.16
N ASN A 160 5.26 11.25 -1.46
CA ASN A 160 5.82 11.15 -2.81
C ASN A 160 5.90 9.70 -3.32
N TRP A 161 5.96 8.72 -2.41
CA TRP A 161 5.95 7.29 -2.73
C TRP A 161 4.52 6.74 -2.78
N VAL A 162 3.82 6.71 -1.64
CA VAL A 162 2.49 6.06 -1.53
C VAL A 162 1.32 6.95 -1.88
N GLY A 163 1.55 8.22 -2.24
CA GLY A 163 0.49 9.19 -2.51
C GLY A 163 -0.14 9.78 -1.24
N PRO A 164 -1.05 10.76 -1.39
CA PRO A 164 -1.70 11.42 -0.27
C PRO A 164 -2.51 10.44 0.58
N TRP A 165 -2.48 10.65 1.90
CA TRP A 165 -3.28 9.90 2.86
C TRP A 165 -4.57 10.65 3.21
N TYR A 166 -5.69 9.95 3.22
CA TYR A 166 -7.00 10.49 3.59
C TYR A 166 -7.56 9.70 4.77
N ASP A 167 -7.66 10.30 5.96
CA ASP A 167 -8.26 9.67 7.15
C ASP A 167 -9.68 9.14 6.89
N GLN A 168 -10.38 9.83 6.00
CA GLN A 168 -11.72 9.50 5.56
C GLN A 168 -11.83 8.19 4.77
N ALA A 169 -10.70 7.62 4.36
CA ALA A 169 -10.64 6.37 3.60
C ALA A 169 -10.46 5.13 4.47
N LEU A 170 -10.37 5.28 5.80
CA LEU A 170 -10.41 4.16 6.74
C LEU A 170 -11.84 3.62 6.90
N PRO A 171 -12.00 2.30 7.10
CA PRO A 171 -10.93 1.29 7.20
C PRO A 171 -10.40 0.82 5.83
N LYS A 172 -9.20 0.21 5.82
CA LYS A 172 -8.56 -0.39 4.64
C LYS A 172 -8.22 -1.86 4.90
N PHE A 173 -8.39 -2.71 3.89
CA PHE A 173 -8.25 -4.16 4.03
C PHE A 173 -7.47 -4.78 2.87
N ALA A 174 -6.49 -5.62 3.21
CA ALA A 174 -5.81 -6.51 2.27
C ALA A 174 -6.14 -7.97 2.63
N TYR A 175 -6.39 -8.80 1.61
CA TYR A 175 -6.89 -10.16 1.79
C TYR A 175 -5.86 -11.17 1.29
N TYR A 176 -5.46 -12.12 2.12
CA TYR A 176 -4.47 -13.15 1.82
C TYR A 176 -5.17 -14.51 1.89
N ASP A 177 -5.23 -15.19 0.76
CA ASP A 177 -5.94 -16.46 0.59
C ASP A 177 -5.07 -17.63 1.05
N HIS A 178 -3.82 -17.68 0.60
CA HIS A 178 -2.88 -18.71 1.04
C HIS A 178 -1.44 -18.29 0.81
N VAL A 179 -0.53 -19.01 1.45
CA VAL A 179 0.92 -18.88 1.26
C VAL A 179 1.59 -20.24 1.27
N SER A 180 2.66 -20.38 0.50
CA SER A 180 3.50 -21.57 0.52
C SER A 180 4.97 -21.23 0.50
N TYR A 181 5.76 -22.16 1.05
CA TYR A 181 7.20 -22.13 1.01
C TYR A 181 7.72 -23.45 0.47
N ALA A 182 8.66 -23.33 -0.47
CA ALA A 182 9.45 -24.44 -0.97
C ALA A 182 10.94 -24.14 -0.79
N SER A 183 11.67 -25.08 -0.21
CA SER A 183 13.11 -24.96 0.01
C SER A 183 13.87 -24.99 -1.31
N PHE A 184 15.00 -24.29 -1.38
CA PHE A 184 15.92 -24.38 -2.51
C PHE A 184 16.64 -25.73 -2.48
N ALA A 185 16.39 -26.55 -3.50
CA ALA A 185 16.79 -27.94 -3.61
C ALA A 185 17.18 -28.28 -5.06
N PRO A 186 18.28 -27.72 -5.60
CA PRO A 186 18.62 -27.81 -7.03
C PRO A 186 18.78 -29.26 -7.56
N ASP A 187 19.14 -30.21 -6.69
CA ASP A 187 19.35 -31.60 -7.09
C ASP A 187 18.14 -32.52 -6.85
N SER A 188 17.07 -32.03 -6.20
CA SER A 188 15.95 -32.87 -5.75
C SER A 188 14.57 -32.22 -5.77
N GLY A 189 14.51 -30.95 -6.19
CA GLY A 189 13.27 -30.22 -6.36
C GLY A 189 12.44 -30.74 -7.53
N ASN A 190 11.20 -30.27 -7.58
CA ASN A 190 10.20 -30.68 -8.56
C ASN A 190 9.23 -29.56 -8.94
N ILE A 191 9.48 -28.33 -8.47
CA ILE A 191 8.69 -27.13 -8.79
C ILE A 191 9.60 -25.92 -8.99
N GLY A 192 9.03 -24.84 -9.53
CA GLY A 192 9.73 -23.59 -9.81
C GLY A 192 10.71 -23.69 -10.99
N THR A 193 11.49 -22.63 -11.21
CA THR A 193 12.47 -22.58 -12.29
C THR A 193 13.44 -23.76 -12.20
N ASP A 194 13.60 -24.48 -13.32
CA ASP A 194 14.46 -25.66 -13.48
C ASP A 194 14.19 -26.80 -12.47
N ASN A 195 13.01 -26.83 -11.84
CA ASN A 195 12.69 -27.74 -10.75
C ASN A 195 13.66 -27.64 -9.56
N ASN A 196 14.18 -26.44 -9.28
CA ASN A 196 15.16 -26.24 -8.22
C ASN A 196 14.55 -26.11 -6.82
N PHE A 197 13.24 -26.29 -6.64
CA PHE A 197 12.57 -26.10 -5.36
C PHE A 197 11.72 -27.29 -4.95
N LYS A 198 11.58 -27.50 -3.64
CA LYS A 198 10.79 -28.59 -3.06
C LYS A 198 9.82 -28.04 -2.01
N LEU A 199 8.53 -28.27 -2.21
CA LEU A 199 7.49 -27.81 -1.28
C LEU A 199 7.74 -28.36 0.13
N GLU A 200 7.83 -27.46 1.11
CA GLU A 200 7.96 -27.81 2.53
C GLU A 200 6.61 -27.70 3.22
N TRP A 201 5.90 -26.60 3.00
CA TRP A 201 4.60 -26.37 3.61
C TRP A 201 3.71 -25.43 2.82
N PHE A 202 2.42 -25.53 3.11
CA PHE A 202 1.34 -24.68 2.64
C PHE A 202 0.54 -24.21 3.85
N ASP A 203 -0.03 -23.01 3.78
CA ASP A 203 -0.94 -22.45 4.77
C ASP A 203 -2.11 -21.80 4.03
N ASP A 204 -3.34 -22.25 4.33
CA ASP A 204 -4.58 -21.77 3.72
C ASP A 204 -5.16 -20.56 4.46
N PHE A 205 -4.49 -20.08 5.51
CA PHE A 205 -4.98 -19.02 6.37
C PHE A 205 -6.43 -19.21 6.86
N GLY A 206 -6.86 -20.46 7.05
CA GLY A 206 -8.16 -20.76 7.66
C GLY A 206 -8.22 -20.37 9.15
N SER A 207 -7.07 -20.27 9.81
CA SER A 207 -6.93 -19.83 11.20
C SER A 207 -5.50 -19.41 11.53
N TRP A 208 -5.28 -18.80 12.69
CA TRP A 208 -3.92 -18.50 13.16
C TRP A 208 -3.17 -19.77 13.58
N ASP A 209 -2.26 -20.25 12.74
CA ASP A 209 -1.24 -21.24 13.13
C ASP A 209 -0.16 -20.58 14.01
N GLN A 210 -0.37 -20.65 15.32
CA GLN A 210 0.54 -20.11 16.35
C GLN A 210 1.91 -20.82 16.40
N SER A 211 2.05 -21.98 15.76
CA SER A 211 3.34 -22.68 15.69
C SER A 211 4.23 -22.12 14.59
N ARG A 212 3.63 -21.49 13.57
CA ARG A 212 4.34 -20.95 12.41
C ARG A 212 4.43 -19.44 12.41
N TRP A 213 3.41 -18.75 12.92
CA TRP A 213 3.26 -17.31 12.77
C TRP A 213 3.09 -16.57 14.08
N GLN A 214 3.55 -15.33 14.08
CA GLN A 214 3.30 -14.34 15.11
C GLN A 214 2.68 -13.07 14.50
N LYS A 215 1.88 -12.38 15.31
CA LYS A 215 1.31 -11.07 14.98
C LYS A 215 2.19 -9.97 15.59
N ALA A 216 2.50 -8.95 14.81
CA ALA A 216 3.33 -7.85 15.28
C ALA A 216 2.62 -6.95 16.31
N THR A 217 3.41 -6.37 17.22
CA THR A 217 2.97 -5.41 18.25
C THR A 217 3.86 -4.16 18.27
N HIS A 218 4.55 -3.88 17.17
CA HIS A 218 5.59 -2.86 17.10
C HIS A 218 5.31 -1.86 15.97
N THR A 219 6.22 -0.90 15.81
CA THR A 219 6.22 0.05 14.71
C THR A 219 7.67 0.46 14.43
N PHE A 220 7.89 1.22 13.36
CA PHE A 220 9.21 1.69 12.97
C PHE A 220 9.17 3.16 12.50
N PRO A 221 10.34 3.85 12.42
CA PRO A 221 10.43 5.19 11.84
C PRO A 221 9.89 5.22 10.41
N GLY A 222 9.08 6.22 10.07
CA GLY A 222 8.46 6.33 8.74
C GLY A 222 7.15 5.54 8.56
N ASN A 223 6.79 4.66 9.50
CA ASN A 223 5.45 4.07 9.55
C ASN A 223 4.51 5.02 10.31
N ASN A 224 3.33 5.37 9.79
CA ASN A 224 2.37 6.19 10.53
C ASN A 224 1.42 5.40 11.43
N CYS A 225 1.45 4.07 11.42
CA CYS A 225 0.61 3.21 12.25
C CYS A 225 1.39 2.39 13.30
N ASP A 226 0.69 1.96 14.35
CA ASP A 226 1.17 0.87 15.21
C ASP A 226 0.61 -0.46 14.71
N PHE A 227 1.43 -1.49 14.57
CA PHE A 227 0.92 -2.82 14.31
C PHE A 227 0.28 -3.42 15.56
N ILE A 228 -0.94 -3.91 15.41
CA ILE A 228 -1.68 -4.55 16.49
C ILE A 228 -2.22 -5.93 16.09
N PRO A 229 -2.22 -6.93 16.99
CA PRO A 229 -2.72 -8.27 16.70
C PRO A 229 -4.20 -8.35 16.28
N GLU A 230 -5.01 -7.40 16.73
CA GLU A 230 -6.45 -7.32 16.46
C GLU A 230 -6.74 -7.04 14.99
N ASN A 231 -5.80 -6.38 14.28
CA ASN A 231 -5.94 -6.08 12.85
C ASN A 231 -5.43 -7.21 11.93
N VAL A 232 -5.03 -8.35 12.50
CA VAL A 232 -4.82 -9.60 11.77
C VAL A 232 -6.02 -10.51 12.02
N VAL A 233 -6.99 -10.52 11.10
CA VAL A 233 -8.24 -11.25 11.24
C VAL A 233 -8.23 -12.49 10.35
N PHE A 234 -8.85 -13.59 10.80
CA PHE A 234 -9.06 -14.79 10.01
C PHE A 234 -10.56 -15.00 9.86
N GLN A 235 -11.07 -14.92 8.64
CA GLN A 235 -12.50 -15.02 8.36
C GLN A 235 -12.71 -15.52 6.93
N ASP A 236 -13.71 -16.37 6.72
CA ASP A 236 -14.10 -16.88 5.40
C ASP A 236 -12.96 -17.58 4.64
N GLY A 237 -12.10 -18.31 5.37
CA GLY A 237 -11.00 -19.11 4.79
C GLY A 237 -9.81 -18.30 4.28
N LYS A 238 -9.58 -17.10 4.84
CA LYS A 238 -8.49 -16.19 4.47
C LYS A 238 -8.03 -15.38 5.67
N MET A 239 -6.80 -14.88 5.59
CA MET A 239 -6.30 -13.83 6.47
C MET A 239 -6.65 -12.45 5.90
N ILE A 240 -7.03 -11.52 6.77
CA ILE A 240 -7.37 -10.14 6.44
C ILE A 240 -6.49 -9.24 7.30
N LEU A 241 -5.64 -8.45 6.63
CA LEU A 241 -4.85 -7.42 7.28
C LEU A 241 -5.61 -6.10 7.20
N CYS A 242 -5.79 -5.46 8.35
CA CYS A 242 -6.59 -4.25 8.49
C CYS A 242 -5.72 -3.04 8.81
N LEU A 243 -6.02 -1.91 8.19
CA LEU A 243 -5.52 -0.59 8.56
C LEU A 243 -6.72 0.26 8.99
N THR A 244 -6.73 0.68 10.25
CA THR A 244 -7.89 1.26 10.93
C THR A 244 -7.51 2.47 11.77
N ASP A 245 -8.52 3.17 12.28
CA ASP A 245 -8.35 4.07 13.42
C ASP A 245 -8.31 3.27 14.74
N PRO A 246 -7.99 3.91 15.89
CA PRO A 246 -7.88 3.22 17.18
C PRO A 246 -9.23 2.86 17.83
N ALA A 247 -10.34 3.41 17.32
CA ALA A 247 -11.69 3.17 17.84
C ALA A 247 -12.39 1.99 17.12
N ASN A 248 -12.08 1.78 15.84
CA ASN A 248 -12.74 0.82 14.96
C ASN A 248 -11.74 -0.23 14.45
N ILE A 249 -11.15 -1.01 15.35
CA ILE A 249 -10.14 -2.03 15.03
C ILE A 249 -10.75 -3.33 14.50
N GLY A 250 -9.95 -4.10 13.75
CA GLY A 250 -10.33 -5.38 13.16
C GLY A 250 -11.05 -5.24 11.81
N TYR A 251 -11.64 -6.34 11.34
CA TYR A 251 -12.37 -6.40 10.08
C TYR A 251 -13.84 -6.04 10.30
N VAL A 252 -14.09 -4.74 10.45
CA VAL A 252 -15.43 -4.17 10.60
C VAL A 252 -15.50 -2.92 9.72
N ASP A 253 -16.54 -2.84 8.91
CA ASP A 253 -16.79 -1.69 8.06
C ASP A 253 -18.20 -1.14 8.28
N GLU A 254 -18.27 -0.06 9.05
CA GLU A 254 -19.47 0.70 9.38
C GLU A 254 -19.38 2.15 8.86
N VAL A 255 -18.42 2.44 7.97
CA VAL A 255 -18.14 3.79 7.49
C VAL A 255 -18.74 3.95 6.10
N ALA A 256 -19.65 4.92 5.95
CA ALA A 256 -20.19 5.25 4.64
C ALA A 256 -19.09 5.78 3.69
N PRO A 257 -19.22 5.51 2.37
CA PRO A 257 -18.27 6.01 1.37
C PRO A 257 -18.25 7.53 1.37
N LYS A 258 -17.08 8.11 1.12
CA LYS A 258 -16.85 9.56 1.10
C LYS A 258 -16.25 10.00 -0.23
N VAL A 259 -16.60 11.21 -0.64
CA VAL A 259 -15.92 11.92 -1.72
C VAL A 259 -14.61 12.49 -1.16
N LEU A 260 -13.49 12.01 -1.67
CA LEU A 260 -12.14 12.47 -1.29
C LEU A 260 -11.78 13.76 -2.02
N CYS A 261 -12.02 13.80 -3.33
CA CYS A 261 -11.81 14.98 -4.15
C CYS A 261 -12.79 15.02 -5.32
N ALA A 262 -13.02 16.23 -5.85
CA ALA A 262 -13.76 16.43 -7.09
C ALA A 262 -12.95 17.39 -7.97
N ARG A 263 -12.63 16.99 -9.20
CA ARG A 263 -11.79 17.77 -10.11
C ARG A 263 -12.49 17.96 -11.44
N ALA A 264 -12.61 19.22 -11.86
CA ALA A 264 -13.16 19.56 -13.15
C ALA A 264 -12.13 19.40 -14.28
N SER A 265 -12.62 19.06 -15.47
CA SER A 265 -11.89 19.12 -16.73
C SER A 265 -12.88 19.36 -17.86
N ASN A 266 -12.88 20.56 -18.44
CA ASN A 266 -13.87 21.00 -19.44
C ASN A 266 -15.32 20.81 -18.94
N GLU A 267 -16.12 20.01 -19.64
CA GLU A 267 -17.51 19.68 -19.30
C GLU A 267 -17.64 18.40 -18.45
N LYS A 268 -16.58 18.06 -17.70
CA LYS A 268 -16.56 16.89 -16.83
C LYS A 268 -16.11 17.25 -15.43
N VAL A 269 -16.61 16.49 -14.45
CA VAL A 269 -16.10 16.48 -13.08
C VAL A 269 -15.79 15.04 -12.71
N THR A 270 -14.54 14.73 -12.42
CA THR A 270 -14.13 13.44 -11.86
C THR A 270 -14.23 13.50 -10.35
N VAL A 271 -14.98 12.58 -9.76
CA VAL A 271 -15.25 12.46 -8.33
C VAL A 271 -14.51 11.23 -7.82
N GLN A 272 -13.50 11.43 -6.99
CA GLN A 272 -12.75 10.34 -6.35
C GLN A 272 -13.42 9.97 -5.03
N LEU A 273 -13.61 8.68 -4.80
CA LEU A 273 -14.26 8.11 -3.62
C LEU A 273 -13.25 7.43 -2.70
N SER A 274 -13.61 7.27 -1.42
CA SER A 274 -12.83 6.59 -0.39
C SER A 274 -12.62 5.10 -0.68
N GLU A 275 -13.55 4.50 -1.40
CA GLU A 275 -13.70 3.07 -1.62
C GLU A 275 -14.60 2.79 -2.83
N LEU A 276 -14.71 1.51 -3.21
CA LEU A 276 -15.66 1.06 -4.23
C LEU A 276 -17.10 1.19 -3.73
N VAL A 277 -17.97 1.62 -4.62
CA VAL A 277 -19.40 1.81 -4.35
C VAL A 277 -20.22 0.98 -5.32
N ASP A 278 -21.47 0.74 -4.96
CA ASP A 278 -22.45 0.11 -5.83
C ASP A 278 -22.67 0.97 -7.09
N GLU A 279 -22.43 0.35 -8.25
CA GLU A 279 -22.49 0.98 -9.56
C GLU A 279 -23.84 1.66 -9.82
N SER A 280 -24.96 1.03 -9.42
CA SER A 280 -26.29 1.60 -9.65
C SER A 280 -26.49 2.91 -8.90
N THR A 281 -25.93 3.04 -7.69
CA THR A 281 -25.97 4.30 -6.94
C THR A 281 -24.94 5.31 -7.42
N ALA A 282 -23.79 4.85 -7.89
CA ALA A 282 -22.74 5.70 -8.45
C ALA A 282 -23.16 6.35 -9.78
N GLU A 283 -23.99 5.68 -10.58
CA GLU A 283 -24.44 6.17 -11.88
C GLU A 283 -25.82 6.88 -11.84
N ASP A 284 -26.46 6.92 -10.67
CA ASP A 284 -27.68 7.71 -10.47
C ASP A 284 -27.34 9.21 -10.37
N VAL A 285 -27.66 9.96 -11.43
CA VAL A 285 -27.44 11.41 -11.52
C VAL A 285 -28.09 12.18 -10.35
N SER A 286 -29.19 11.68 -9.77
CA SER A 286 -29.88 12.36 -8.67
C SER A 286 -29.04 12.44 -7.39
N ASN A 287 -28.00 11.62 -7.27
CA ASN A 287 -27.04 11.63 -6.18
C ASN A 287 -26.01 12.78 -6.26
N TYR A 288 -26.01 13.55 -7.35
CA TYR A 288 -25.03 14.60 -7.59
C TYR A 288 -25.70 15.93 -7.92
N THR A 289 -25.35 16.99 -7.18
CA THR A 289 -25.83 18.35 -7.43
C THR A 289 -24.68 19.33 -7.45
N ILE A 290 -24.57 20.12 -8.52
CA ILE A 290 -23.64 21.24 -8.63
C ILE A 290 -24.47 22.51 -8.81
N PRO A 291 -24.64 23.36 -7.77
CA PRO A 291 -25.50 24.53 -7.84
C PRO A 291 -25.15 25.45 -9.02
N GLY A 292 -26.13 25.73 -9.87
CA GLY A 292 -25.98 26.57 -11.05
C GLY A 292 -25.60 25.82 -12.34
N PHE A 293 -25.35 24.52 -12.28
CA PHE A 293 -24.98 23.68 -13.43
C PHE A 293 -25.87 22.44 -13.51
N SER A 294 -26.01 21.88 -14.72
CA SER A 294 -26.77 20.65 -14.95
C SER A 294 -25.82 19.47 -15.08
N VAL A 295 -25.98 18.47 -14.21
CA VAL A 295 -25.31 17.17 -14.33
C VAL A 295 -26.12 16.32 -15.31
N ASN A 296 -25.52 15.94 -16.43
CA ASN A 296 -26.20 15.24 -17.53
C ASN A 296 -26.11 13.72 -17.38
N SER A 297 -24.99 13.22 -16.85
CA SER A 297 -24.72 11.80 -16.64
C SER A 297 -23.70 11.62 -15.53
N ALA A 298 -23.73 10.44 -14.91
CA ALA A 298 -22.71 9.92 -14.02
C ALA A 298 -22.28 8.54 -14.55
N SER A 299 -20.98 8.28 -14.61
CA SER A 299 -20.43 7.02 -15.10
C SER A 299 -19.28 6.58 -14.22
N MET A 300 -19.36 5.37 -13.68
CA MET A 300 -18.27 4.84 -12.87
C MET A 300 -17.09 4.51 -13.78
N LEU A 301 -15.88 4.92 -13.37
CA LEU A 301 -14.68 4.52 -14.08
C LEU A 301 -14.37 3.06 -13.75
N GLU A 302 -14.34 2.21 -14.78
CA GLU A 302 -14.06 0.79 -14.63
C GLU A 302 -12.85 0.55 -13.73
N ASN A 303 -12.99 -0.40 -12.80
CA ASN A 303 -11.88 -0.86 -11.96
C ASN A 303 -11.29 0.22 -11.03
N THR A 304 -12.05 1.27 -10.71
CA THR A 304 -11.62 2.34 -9.81
C THR A 304 -12.72 2.76 -8.82
N ALA A 305 -12.32 3.47 -7.76
CA ALA A 305 -13.22 4.17 -6.86
C ALA A 305 -13.49 5.61 -7.37
N ALA A 306 -13.88 5.78 -8.63
CA ALA A 306 -14.10 7.10 -9.21
C ALA A 306 -15.34 7.14 -10.12
N VAL A 307 -16.01 8.29 -10.11
CA VAL A 307 -17.19 8.57 -10.96
C VAL A 307 -16.93 9.81 -11.80
N VAL A 308 -17.22 9.74 -13.08
CA VAL A 308 -17.13 10.88 -14.00
C VAL A 308 -18.52 11.43 -14.26
N LEU A 309 -18.72 12.69 -13.90
CA LEU A 309 -19.94 13.44 -14.17
C LEU A 309 -19.76 14.21 -15.49
N SER A 310 -20.74 14.15 -16.39
CA SER A 310 -20.86 15.12 -17.48
C SER A 310 -21.65 16.33 -16.98
N VAL A 311 -21.12 17.53 -17.15
CA VAL A 311 -21.68 18.77 -16.60
C VAL A 311 -21.74 19.85 -17.67
N SER A 312 -22.95 20.34 -17.96
CA SER A 312 -23.17 21.38 -18.97
C SER A 312 -22.82 22.78 -18.47
N GLY A 313 -22.10 23.54 -19.30
CA GLY A 313 -21.85 24.97 -19.09
C GLY A 313 -20.89 25.29 -17.96
N LEU A 314 -20.06 24.32 -17.54
CA LEU A 314 -19.10 24.49 -16.45
C LEU A 314 -18.11 25.63 -16.77
N ASP A 315 -18.01 26.60 -15.87
CA ASP A 315 -17.13 27.76 -15.99
C ASP A 315 -15.95 27.57 -15.02
N LEU A 316 -14.81 27.11 -15.55
CA LEU A 316 -13.61 26.84 -14.75
C LEU A 316 -13.07 28.10 -14.05
N SER A 317 -13.46 29.32 -14.46
CA SER A 317 -13.05 30.55 -13.77
C SER A 317 -13.81 30.81 -12.46
N LYS A 318 -14.86 30.05 -12.18
CA LYS A 318 -15.71 30.21 -11.00
C LYS A 318 -15.60 29.01 -10.07
N SER A 319 -15.44 29.27 -8.78
CA SER A 319 -15.54 28.24 -7.75
C SER A 319 -16.97 27.72 -7.65
N CYS A 320 -17.13 26.39 -7.59
CA CYS A 320 -18.39 25.75 -7.27
C CYS A 320 -18.17 24.55 -6.35
N ASN A 321 -19.27 24.07 -5.77
CA ASN A 321 -19.26 22.92 -4.87
C ASN A 321 -20.06 21.78 -5.49
N LEU A 322 -19.60 20.56 -5.23
CA LEU A 322 -20.36 19.34 -5.48
C LEU A 322 -21.05 18.95 -4.18
N ILE A 323 -22.34 18.67 -4.28
CA ILE A 323 -23.14 18.03 -3.23
C ILE A 323 -23.39 16.59 -3.68
N THR A 324 -22.95 15.64 -2.87
CA THR A 324 -23.10 14.19 -3.15
C THR A 324 -23.84 13.50 -2.01
N SER A 325 -24.77 12.62 -2.34
CA SER A 325 -25.48 11.78 -1.36
C SER A 325 -25.86 10.44 -2.01
N GLY A 326 -26.46 9.54 -1.25
CA GLY A 326 -27.09 8.33 -1.78
C GLY A 326 -26.16 7.20 -2.20
N LEU A 327 -24.85 7.43 -2.31
CA LEU A 327 -23.85 6.40 -2.61
C LEU A 327 -23.84 5.31 -1.53
N ILE A 328 -23.78 4.05 -1.96
CA ILE A 328 -23.70 2.88 -1.09
C ILE A 328 -22.38 2.16 -1.36
N ASP A 329 -21.69 1.72 -0.33
CA ASP A 329 -20.49 0.89 -0.47
C ASP A 329 -20.80 -0.56 -0.92
N LEU A 330 -19.75 -1.37 -1.05
CA LEU A 330 -19.85 -2.81 -1.32
C LEU A 330 -19.74 -3.68 -0.06
N SER A 331 -19.82 -3.09 1.14
CA SER A 331 -19.74 -3.83 2.40
C SER A 331 -20.93 -4.78 2.54
N PRO A 332 -20.76 -5.98 3.16
CA PRO A 332 -21.88 -6.85 3.50
C PRO A 332 -22.93 -6.13 4.36
N ASN A 333 -22.48 -5.20 5.21
CA ASN A 333 -23.34 -4.28 5.94
C ASN A 333 -23.32 -2.93 5.21
N GLN A 334 -24.10 -2.83 4.13
CA GLN A 334 -24.13 -1.67 3.26
C GLN A 334 -24.26 -0.33 4.02
N ASN A 335 -23.24 0.53 3.91
CA ASN A 335 -23.28 1.87 4.48
C ASN A 335 -23.59 2.89 3.38
N ARG A 336 -24.37 3.92 3.73
CA ARG A 336 -24.86 4.94 2.77
C ARG A 336 -24.37 6.32 3.11
N LEU A 337 -23.82 7.01 2.12
CA LEU A 337 -23.51 8.44 2.20
C LEU A 337 -24.80 9.26 2.30
N THR A 338 -25.05 9.89 3.45
CA THR A 338 -26.25 10.70 3.66
C THR A 338 -26.17 12.07 2.99
N GLY A 339 -24.98 12.65 2.91
CA GLY A 339 -24.72 13.92 2.25
C GLY A 339 -23.33 14.47 2.56
N GLN A 340 -22.64 14.93 1.54
CA GLN A 340 -21.34 15.58 1.64
C GLN A 340 -21.27 16.75 0.67
N VAL A 341 -20.62 17.84 1.10
CA VAL A 341 -20.32 18.98 0.24
C VAL A 341 -18.81 19.10 0.13
N ILE A 342 -18.29 19.09 -1.09
CA ILE A 342 -16.88 19.31 -1.37
C ILE A 342 -16.72 20.43 -2.40
N LYS A 343 -15.63 21.20 -2.28
CA LYS A 343 -15.26 22.17 -3.31
C LYS A 343 -14.75 21.41 -4.53
N ILE A 344 -15.17 21.82 -5.73
CA ILE A 344 -14.62 21.28 -6.97
C ILE A 344 -13.31 22.01 -7.27
N ASN A 345 -12.24 21.25 -7.52
CA ASN A 345 -10.99 21.79 -8.04
C ASN A 345 -11.23 22.20 -9.50
N MET A 346 -11.03 23.48 -9.79
CA MET A 346 -11.27 24.09 -11.10
C MET A 346 -9.93 24.55 -11.71
N PRO A 347 -8.99 23.62 -11.98
CA PRO A 347 -7.70 23.98 -12.52
C PRO A 347 -7.85 24.64 -13.89
N GLN A 348 -7.09 25.72 -14.12
CA GLN A 348 -7.11 26.42 -15.40
C GLN A 348 -6.28 25.64 -16.43
N PRO A 349 -6.82 25.36 -17.63
CA PRO A 349 -6.09 24.64 -18.67
C PRO A 349 -4.75 25.30 -19.02
N LEU A 350 -3.75 24.48 -19.31
CA LEU A 350 -2.45 24.97 -19.77
C LEU A 350 -2.55 25.66 -21.13
N SER A 351 -1.86 26.80 -21.23
CA SER A 351 -1.64 27.46 -22.52
C SER A 351 -0.45 26.81 -23.22
N PHE A 352 -0.67 26.23 -24.40
CA PHE A 352 0.37 25.60 -25.20
C PHE A 352 1.03 26.58 -26.18
N PRO A 353 2.35 26.45 -26.44
CA PRO A 353 3.27 25.46 -25.86
C PRO A 353 3.62 25.77 -24.40
N VAL A 354 3.67 24.72 -23.56
CA VAL A 354 4.09 24.82 -22.15
C VAL A 354 5.62 24.68 -22.05
N LYS A 355 6.23 25.41 -21.12
CA LYS A 355 7.66 25.34 -20.80
C LYS A 355 7.81 25.11 -19.30
N ILE A 356 8.53 24.07 -18.89
CA ILE A 356 8.73 23.69 -17.49
C ILE A 356 10.23 23.68 -17.20
N ASN A 357 10.66 24.34 -16.14
CA ASN A 357 12.05 24.33 -15.68
C ASN A 357 12.25 23.12 -14.78
N VAL A 358 12.60 21.97 -15.38
CA VAL A 358 12.78 20.70 -14.65
C VAL A 358 13.84 20.86 -13.56
N GLY A 359 13.50 20.50 -12.33
CA GLY A 359 14.37 20.61 -11.15
C GLY A 359 14.60 22.04 -10.64
N GLY A 360 13.82 23.04 -11.09
CA GLY A 360 14.05 24.43 -10.68
C GLY A 360 12.82 25.32 -10.65
N ASP A 361 13.01 26.52 -10.12
CA ASP A 361 11.96 27.53 -9.98
C ASP A 361 11.51 28.12 -11.32
N ALA A 362 10.41 28.88 -11.28
CA ALA A 362 9.89 29.62 -12.44
C ALA A 362 10.94 30.62 -12.97
N VAL A 363 11.29 30.53 -14.25
CA VAL A 363 12.35 31.36 -14.85
C VAL A 363 12.11 31.62 -16.33
N GLN A 364 12.25 32.87 -16.78
CA GLN A 364 12.20 33.24 -18.22
C GLN A 364 10.95 32.71 -18.98
N GLY A 365 9.79 32.68 -18.32
CA GLY A 365 8.55 32.17 -18.89
C GLY A 365 8.43 30.64 -18.88
N PHE A 366 9.34 29.94 -18.19
CA PHE A 366 9.17 28.55 -17.77
C PHE A 366 8.43 28.53 -16.43
N LEU A 367 7.47 27.62 -16.34
CA LEU A 367 6.81 27.24 -15.10
C LEU A 367 7.80 26.49 -14.19
N PRO A 368 7.66 26.58 -12.85
CA PRO A 368 8.50 25.82 -11.93
C PRO A 368 8.22 24.33 -12.08
N ASP A 369 9.21 23.50 -11.72
CA ASP A 369 8.93 22.11 -11.40
C ASP A 369 8.03 22.01 -10.16
N GLN A 370 7.15 21.02 -10.12
CA GLN A 370 6.23 20.81 -9.00
C GLN A 370 5.70 19.38 -8.98
N ASP A 371 5.21 18.96 -7.83
CA ASP A 371 4.50 17.69 -7.70
C ASP A 371 3.11 17.77 -8.35
N TRP A 372 2.68 16.65 -8.91
CA TRP A 372 1.31 16.49 -9.35
C TRP A 372 0.39 16.41 -8.13
N ASN A 373 -0.73 17.13 -8.17
CA ASN A 373 -1.89 16.92 -7.30
C ASN A 373 -3.20 17.25 -8.07
N GLU A 374 -4.34 17.02 -7.43
CA GLU A 374 -5.66 17.25 -7.99
C GLU A 374 -6.02 18.72 -8.28
N GLU A 375 -5.21 19.68 -7.82
CA GLU A 375 -5.41 21.12 -8.00
C GLU A 375 -4.62 21.72 -9.18
N VAL A 376 -3.65 20.98 -9.74
CA VAL A 376 -2.76 21.45 -10.82
C VAL A 376 -3.00 20.70 -12.13
N GLU A 377 -2.53 21.28 -13.24
CA GLU A 377 -2.59 20.69 -14.60
C GLU A 377 -1.29 19.99 -15.04
N TYR A 378 -0.21 20.15 -14.28
CA TYR A 378 1.08 19.52 -14.55
C TYR A 378 1.83 19.30 -13.25
N GLY A 379 2.71 18.31 -13.26
CA GLY A 379 3.62 18.01 -12.17
C GLY A 379 4.18 16.61 -12.32
N VAL A 380 5.10 16.27 -11.44
CA VAL A 380 5.71 14.94 -11.36
C VAL A 380 4.91 14.07 -10.39
N GLN A 381 4.58 12.84 -10.79
CA GLN A 381 3.85 11.89 -9.92
C GLN A 381 4.80 10.95 -9.13
N ASP A 382 6.02 10.75 -9.65
CA ASP A 382 7.08 9.90 -9.08
C ASP A 382 8.45 10.58 -9.18
N GLY A 383 9.20 10.58 -8.09
CA GLY A 383 10.57 11.10 -8.08
C GLY A 383 11.26 10.86 -6.74
N HIS A 384 12.44 10.25 -6.81
CA HIS A 384 13.44 10.35 -5.75
C HIS A 384 14.10 11.73 -5.90
N THR A 385 13.84 12.65 -4.97
CA THR A 385 14.65 13.88 -4.84
C THR A 385 16.00 13.57 -4.22
#